data_AF-A0A936FWA3-F1
#
_entry.id   AF-A0A936FWA3-F1
#
_cell.length_a   1.000
_cell.length_b   1.000
_cell.length_c   1.000
_cell.angle_alpha   90.00
_cell.angle_beta   90.00
_cell.angle_gamma   90.00
#
_symmetry.space_group_name_H-M   'P 1'
#
loop_
_entity.id
_entity.type
_entity.pdbx_description
1 polymer ?
#
loop_
_entity_poly.entity_id
_entity_poly.type
_entity_poly.pdbx_seq_one_letter_code
_entity_poly.pdbx_strand_id
1 'polypeptide(L)'
;MIQSKKIIKVAFILILLGSAFRYFLFDTPLRIFFWNEENMKPFLNLIGIQWEDYANNTLVDKTIVIIGKIISSFLLICGLVIAFKDKVYQSIIYILTFIFLLFAILTWKDNFYHLPFLLEQSVFCFTGIIYLKNQENKTLVLFTKIIIALTFIGHGLYALNIYNIPGEFVQLTMNATGYEEEKSKLFLKLFGFFDLIFSFLLFSSKQKWVNIGLIYCVLWGFLTAFSRILGHYHEELGIHSLDEYWHECIIRIPNGLVPLFLYVKAKKS
;
A
#
# COMPACT_ATOMS: atom_id res chain seq x y z
N MET A 1 15.72 -20.82 4.35
CA MET A 1 15.40 -20.28 3.01
C MET A 1 13.95 -20.52 2.52
N ILE A 2 13.39 -21.75 2.60
CA ILE A 2 12.08 -22.07 1.98
C ILE A 2 10.90 -21.29 2.58
N GLN A 3 10.81 -21.20 3.91
CA GLN A 3 9.69 -20.49 4.58
C GLN A 3 9.68 -18.98 4.32
N SER A 4 10.84 -18.31 4.31
CA SER A 4 10.90 -16.86 4.05
C SER A 4 10.49 -16.54 2.60
N LYS A 5 10.88 -17.36 1.63
CA LYS A 5 10.42 -17.22 0.24
C LYS A 5 8.90 -17.33 0.11
N LYS A 6 8.26 -18.22 0.86
CA LYS A 6 6.79 -18.34 0.88
C LYS A 6 6.12 -17.09 1.44
N ILE A 7 6.65 -16.51 2.53
CA ILE A 7 6.07 -15.30 3.14
C ILE A 7 6.04 -14.13 2.15
N ILE A 8 7.18 -13.82 1.52
CA ILE A 8 7.23 -12.70 0.56
C ILE A 8 6.42 -12.99 -0.72
N LYS A 9 6.32 -14.26 -1.15
CA LYS A 9 5.45 -14.69 -2.24
C LYS A 9 3.98 -14.41 -1.92
N VAL A 10 3.52 -14.78 -0.72
CA VAL A 10 2.15 -14.49 -0.25
C VAL A 10 1.92 -12.99 -0.18
N ALA A 11 2.84 -12.21 0.41
CA ALA A 11 2.70 -10.75 0.47
C ALA A 11 2.52 -10.15 -0.94
N PHE A 12 3.31 -10.58 -1.92
CA PHE A 12 3.19 -10.06 -3.28
C PHE A 12 1.87 -10.47 -3.96
N ILE A 13 1.42 -11.72 -3.76
CA ILE A 13 0.13 -12.19 -4.28
C ILE A 13 -1.02 -11.36 -3.68
N LEU A 14 -1.00 -11.06 -2.38
CA LEU A 14 -2.04 -10.26 -1.74
C LEU A 14 -2.10 -8.84 -2.30
N ILE A 15 -0.95 -8.19 -2.56
CA ILE A 15 -0.92 -6.88 -3.24
C ILE A 15 -1.59 -6.98 -4.61
N LEU A 16 -1.24 -7.99 -5.41
CA LEU A 16 -1.76 -8.15 -6.77
C LEU A 16 -3.26 -8.42 -6.77
N LEU A 17 -3.73 -9.38 -5.98
CA LEU A 17 -5.14 -9.76 -5.93
C LEU A 17 -6.00 -8.67 -5.29
N GLY A 18 -5.51 -8.05 -4.19
CA GLY A 18 -6.20 -6.94 -3.55
C GLY A 18 -6.31 -5.73 -4.49
N SER A 19 -5.23 -5.38 -5.20
CA SER A 19 -5.23 -4.28 -6.17
C SER A 19 -6.12 -4.59 -7.38
N ALA A 20 -6.06 -5.82 -7.90
CA ALA A 20 -6.92 -6.25 -8.99
C ALA A 20 -8.39 -6.12 -8.62
N PHE A 21 -8.77 -6.55 -7.41
CA PHE A 21 -10.13 -6.42 -6.94
C PHE A 21 -10.53 -4.95 -6.76
N ARG A 22 -9.69 -4.16 -6.08
CA ARG A 22 -9.90 -2.71 -5.89
C ARG A 22 -10.18 -2.02 -7.22
N TYR A 23 -9.31 -2.20 -8.21
CA TYR A 23 -9.40 -1.50 -9.48
C TYR A 23 -10.43 -2.09 -10.45
N PHE A 24 -10.95 -3.28 -10.16
CA PHE A 24 -12.04 -3.86 -10.95
C PHE A 24 -13.39 -3.32 -10.49
N LEU A 25 -13.59 -3.17 -9.18
CA LEU A 25 -14.81 -2.58 -8.60
C LEU A 25 -14.80 -1.06 -8.63
N PHE A 26 -13.64 -0.46 -8.34
CA PHE A 26 -13.44 0.98 -8.25
C PHE A 26 -12.48 1.45 -9.35
N ASP A 27 -12.40 2.76 -9.56
CA ASP A 27 -11.51 3.30 -10.58
C ASP A 27 -10.03 3.19 -10.21
N THR A 28 -9.19 3.09 -11.25
CA THR A 28 -7.74 3.22 -11.08
C THR A 28 -7.33 4.68 -10.87
N PRO A 29 -6.17 4.93 -10.25
CA PRO A 29 -5.59 6.27 -10.14
C PRO A 29 -5.36 7.00 -11.47
N LEU A 30 -5.48 6.32 -12.62
CA LEU A 30 -5.37 6.96 -13.95
C LEU A 30 -6.36 8.11 -14.13
N ARG A 31 -7.55 8.03 -13.52
CA ARG A 31 -8.54 9.11 -13.57
C ARG A 31 -8.00 10.43 -13.02
N ILE A 32 -7.15 10.38 -11.99
CA ILE A 32 -6.53 11.59 -11.40
C ILE A 32 -5.70 12.34 -12.44
N PHE A 33 -5.08 11.63 -13.39
CA PHE A 33 -4.34 12.25 -14.47
C PHE A 33 -5.24 12.70 -15.61
N PHE A 34 -6.02 11.75 -16.16
CA PHE A 34 -6.79 11.97 -17.39
C PHE A 34 -8.05 12.82 -17.19
N TRP A 35 -8.59 12.91 -15.97
CA TRP A 35 -9.75 13.74 -15.64
C TRP A 35 -9.36 15.01 -14.89
N ASN A 36 -8.19 15.57 -15.18
CA ASN A 36 -7.72 16.82 -14.59
C ASN A 36 -7.38 17.82 -15.69
N GLU A 37 -8.05 18.98 -15.65
CA GLU A 37 -7.92 20.00 -16.68
C GLU A 37 -6.47 20.49 -16.82
N GLU A 38 -5.80 20.80 -15.71
CA GLU A 38 -4.42 21.32 -15.74
C GLU A 38 -3.44 20.35 -16.40
N ASN A 39 -3.63 19.04 -16.18
CA ASN A 39 -2.81 18.02 -16.81
C ASN A 39 -3.11 17.84 -18.29
N MET A 40 -4.40 17.79 -18.66
CA MET A 40 -4.83 17.39 -19.99
C MET A 40 -4.86 18.54 -20.99
N LYS A 41 -5.18 19.75 -20.56
CA LYS A 41 -5.32 20.93 -21.43
C LYS A 41 -4.09 21.19 -22.33
N PRO A 42 -2.83 21.06 -21.85
CA PRO A 42 -1.66 21.17 -22.73
C PRO A 42 -1.67 20.16 -23.89
N PHE A 43 -2.10 18.92 -23.65
CA PHE A 43 -2.17 17.87 -24.67
C PHE A 43 -3.36 18.06 -25.60
N LEU A 44 -4.52 18.44 -25.05
CA LEU A 44 -5.75 18.67 -25.83
C LEU A 44 -5.59 19.86 -26.78
N ASN A 45 -4.89 20.91 -26.36
CA ASN A 45 -4.59 22.06 -27.20
C ASN A 45 -3.72 21.70 -28.41
N LEU A 46 -2.82 20.72 -28.30
CA LEU A 46 -1.99 20.26 -29.43
C LEU A 46 -2.81 19.57 -30.52
N ILE A 47 -3.95 18.97 -30.14
CA ILE A 47 -4.87 18.28 -31.06
C ILE A 47 -6.15 19.10 -31.34
N GLY A 48 -6.20 20.35 -30.88
CA GLY A 48 -7.30 21.28 -31.13
C GLY A 48 -8.62 20.95 -30.42
N ILE A 49 -8.59 20.13 -29.36
CA ILE A 49 -9.78 19.75 -28.60
C ILE A 49 -9.93 20.68 -27.39
N GLN A 50 -11.14 21.20 -27.14
CA GLN A 50 -11.45 21.96 -25.93
C GLN A 50 -11.65 21.03 -24.73
N TRP A 51 -11.33 21.51 -23.53
CA TRP A 51 -11.48 20.73 -22.31
C TRP A 51 -12.93 20.31 -22.07
N GLU A 52 -13.87 21.21 -22.31
CA GLU A 52 -15.31 20.98 -22.11
C GLU A 52 -15.81 19.85 -23.02
N ASP A 53 -15.33 19.78 -24.26
CA ASP A 53 -15.67 18.70 -25.18
C ASP A 53 -15.08 17.37 -24.72
N TYR A 54 -13.85 17.37 -24.21
CA TYR A 54 -13.19 16.18 -23.68
C TYR A 54 -13.88 15.65 -22.41
N ALA A 55 -14.15 16.53 -21.44
CA ALA A 55 -14.75 16.18 -20.16
C ALA A 55 -16.22 15.75 -20.27
N ASN A 56 -16.97 16.26 -21.25
CA ASN A 56 -18.34 15.82 -21.49
C ASN A 56 -18.44 14.59 -22.41
N ASN A 57 -17.31 14.09 -22.94
CA ASN A 57 -17.31 12.95 -23.84
C ASN A 57 -17.41 11.62 -23.10
N THR A 58 -18.57 10.98 -23.21
CA THR A 58 -18.82 9.65 -22.61
C THR A 58 -17.88 8.55 -23.12
N LEU A 59 -17.30 8.68 -24.31
CA LEU A 59 -16.33 7.72 -24.84
C LEU A 59 -14.99 7.82 -24.12
N VAL A 60 -14.57 9.03 -23.72
CA VAL A 60 -13.34 9.25 -22.94
C VAL A 60 -13.47 8.58 -21.57
N ASP A 61 -14.56 8.86 -20.85
CA ASP A 61 -14.83 8.25 -19.54
C ASP A 61 -14.84 6.71 -19.64
N LYS A 62 -15.59 6.14 -20.60
CA LYS A 62 -15.61 4.70 -20.84
C LYS A 62 -14.21 4.15 -21.14
N THR A 63 -13.39 4.87 -21.89
CA THR A 63 -12.04 4.44 -22.24
C THR A 63 -11.15 4.36 -21.00
N ILE A 64 -11.21 5.36 -20.11
CA ILE A 64 -10.47 5.37 -18.83
C ILE A 64 -10.87 4.15 -17.98
N VAL A 65 -12.18 3.88 -17.86
CA VAL A 65 -12.71 2.73 -17.12
C VAL A 65 -12.25 1.40 -17.74
N ILE A 66 -12.32 1.26 -19.07
CA ILE A 66 -11.88 0.04 -19.78
C ILE A 66 -10.39 -0.21 -19.56
N ILE A 67 -9.55 0.82 -19.66
CA ILE A 67 -8.11 0.70 -19.39
C ILE A 67 -7.88 0.26 -17.94
N GLY A 68 -8.62 0.84 -16.99
CA GLY A 68 -8.58 0.42 -15.59
C GLY A 68 -8.91 -1.06 -15.40
N LYS A 69 -9.95 -1.56 -16.06
CA LYS A 69 -10.35 -2.98 -16.03
C LYS A 69 -9.33 -3.91 -16.69
N ILE A 70 -8.67 -3.46 -17.77
CA ILE A 70 -7.57 -4.21 -18.41
C ILE A 70 -6.39 -4.34 -17.45
N ILE A 71 -5.97 -3.25 -16.81
CA ILE A 71 -4.89 -3.28 -15.80
C ILE A 71 -5.29 -4.22 -14.65
N SER A 72 -6.51 -4.12 -14.15
CA SER A 72 -7.02 -4.97 -13.06
C SER A 72 -6.98 -6.46 -13.43
N SER A 73 -7.42 -6.80 -14.64
CA SER A 73 -7.39 -8.16 -15.16
C SER A 73 -5.94 -8.65 -15.32
N PHE A 74 -5.03 -7.80 -15.78
CA PHE A 74 -3.61 -8.10 -15.85
C PHE A 74 -2.99 -8.38 -14.46
N LEU A 75 -3.33 -7.58 -13.44
CA LEU A 75 -2.89 -7.80 -12.06
C LEU A 75 -3.43 -9.14 -11.51
N LEU A 76 -4.70 -9.46 -11.76
CA LEU A 76 -5.31 -10.73 -11.36
C LEU A 76 -4.58 -11.92 -11.98
N ILE A 77 -4.36 -11.89 -13.30
CA ILE A 77 -3.66 -12.95 -14.03
C ILE A 77 -2.23 -13.10 -13.49
N CYS A 78 -1.50 -12.01 -13.27
CA CYS A 78 -0.17 -12.07 -12.67
C CYS A 78 -0.19 -12.70 -11.27
N GLY A 79 -1.15 -12.31 -10.42
CA GLY A 79 -1.33 -12.87 -9.08
C GLY A 79 -1.56 -14.38 -9.11
N LEU A 80 -2.44 -14.85 -9.99
CA LEU A 80 -2.69 -16.28 -10.19
C LEU A 80 -1.47 -17.01 -10.73
N VAL A 81 -0.78 -16.45 -11.73
CA VAL A 81 0.45 -17.03 -12.29
C VAL A 81 1.52 -17.16 -11.22
N ILE A 82 1.73 -16.13 -10.39
CA ILE A 82 2.70 -16.18 -9.29
C ILE A 82 2.26 -17.21 -8.24
N ALA A 83 0.97 -17.35 -7.94
CA ALA A 83 0.48 -18.35 -7.00
C ALA A 83 0.87 -19.77 -7.43
N PHE A 84 0.64 -20.13 -8.70
CA PHE A 84 0.85 -21.47 -9.22
C PHE A 84 2.25 -21.75 -9.78
N LYS A 85 2.99 -20.72 -10.21
CA LYS A 85 4.35 -20.88 -10.76
C LYS A 85 5.41 -20.34 -9.81
N ASP A 86 6.55 -21.04 -9.74
CA ASP A 86 7.68 -20.62 -8.89
C ASP A 86 8.67 -19.71 -9.60
N LYS A 87 8.57 -19.60 -10.93
CA LYS A 87 9.37 -18.71 -11.77
C LYS A 87 8.45 -17.86 -12.62
N VAL A 88 8.68 -16.56 -12.58
CA VAL A 88 8.00 -15.54 -13.39
C VAL A 88 9.08 -14.67 -14.01
N TYR A 89 8.83 -14.19 -15.23
CA TYR A 89 9.78 -13.33 -15.92
C TYR A 89 10.04 -12.04 -15.14
N GLN A 90 11.31 -11.65 -15.02
CA GLN A 90 11.71 -10.47 -14.24
C GLN A 90 11.08 -9.18 -14.80
N SER A 91 10.93 -9.11 -16.13
CA SER A 91 10.27 -8.00 -16.82
C SER A 91 8.84 -7.76 -16.31
N ILE A 92 8.07 -8.82 -16.05
CA ILE A 92 6.71 -8.71 -15.50
C ILE A 92 6.76 -8.02 -14.12
N ILE A 93 7.71 -8.40 -13.26
CA ILE A 93 7.84 -7.81 -11.93
C ILE A 93 8.23 -6.33 -12.01
N TYR A 94 9.12 -5.96 -12.94
CA TYR A 94 9.47 -4.55 -13.16
C TYR A 94 8.28 -3.74 -13.69
N ILE A 95 7.48 -4.29 -14.61
CA ILE A 95 6.25 -3.66 -15.10
C ILE A 95 5.25 -3.46 -13.95
N LEU A 96 5.03 -4.47 -13.11
CA LEU A 96 4.14 -4.37 -11.95
C LEU A 96 4.63 -3.31 -10.95
N THR A 97 5.94 -3.28 -10.67
CA THR A 97 6.55 -2.26 -9.80
C THR A 97 6.35 -0.86 -10.38
N PHE A 98 6.53 -0.69 -11.70
CA PHE A 98 6.29 0.58 -12.37
C PHE A 98 4.82 1.02 -12.29
N ILE A 99 3.87 0.11 -12.52
CA ILE A 99 2.44 0.40 -12.38
C ILE A 99 2.12 0.87 -10.95
N PHE A 100 2.60 0.17 -9.93
CA PHE A 100 2.35 0.56 -8.54
C PHE A 100 3.01 1.88 -8.17
N LEU A 101 4.22 2.16 -8.65
CA LEU A 101 4.87 3.47 -8.46
C LEU A 101 4.09 4.59 -9.15
N LEU A 102 3.66 4.39 -10.40
CA LEU A 102 2.82 5.35 -11.11
C LEU A 102 1.54 5.64 -10.32
N PHE A 103 0.87 4.59 -9.84
CA PHE A 103 -0.35 4.72 -9.05
C PHE A 103 -0.11 5.41 -7.70
N ALA A 104 1.01 5.12 -7.02
CA ALA A 104 1.41 5.82 -5.80
C ALA A 104 1.68 7.32 -6.05
N ILE A 105 2.30 7.67 -7.17
CA ILE A 105 2.56 9.07 -7.54
C ILE A 105 1.24 9.80 -7.87
N LEU A 106 0.35 9.18 -8.63
CA LEU A 106 -0.95 9.77 -8.98
C LEU A 106 -1.81 9.99 -7.73
N THR A 107 -1.86 9.01 -6.83
CA THR A 107 -2.59 9.15 -5.56
C THR A 107 -1.90 10.11 -4.60
N TRP A 108 -0.58 10.23 -4.62
CA TRP A 108 0.14 11.26 -3.86
C TRP A 108 -0.22 12.68 -4.31
N LYS A 109 -0.38 12.90 -5.63
CA LYS A 109 -0.91 14.16 -6.17
C LYS A 109 -2.31 14.46 -5.64
N ASP A 110 -3.19 13.46 -5.63
CA ASP A 110 -4.56 13.59 -5.11
C ASP A 110 -4.60 13.84 -3.59
N ASN A 111 -3.58 13.39 -2.87
CA ASN A 111 -3.36 13.65 -1.44
C ASN A 111 -2.49 14.90 -1.20
N PHE A 112 -2.67 15.94 -2.03
CA PHE A 112 -2.02 17.26 -1.89
C PHE A 112 -0.49 17.20 -1.75
N TYR A 113 0.16 16.22 -2.37
CA TYR A 113 1.60 16.00 -2.28
C TYR A 113 2.13 15.81 -0.85
N HIS A 114 1.31 15.29 0.06
CA HIS A 114 1.75 14.95 1.42
C HIS A 114 2.79 13.83 1.38
N LEU A 115 4.04 14.15 1.67
CA LEU A 115 5.16 13.20 1.67
C LEU A 115 4.87 11.91 2.46
N PRO A 116 4.25 11.93 3.66
CA PRO A 116 3.98 10.71 4.42
C PRO A 116 3.17 9.66 3.64
N PHE A 117 2.25 10.10 2.77
CA PHE A 117 1.48 9.19 1.93
C PHE A 117 2.38 8.41 0.98
N LEU A 118 3.30 9.09 0.29
CA LEU A 118 4.22 8.44 -0.64
C LEU A 118 5.14 7.46 0.09
N LEU A 119 5.60 7.82 1.30
CA LEU A 119 6.41 6.96 2.15
C LEU A 119 5.65 5.68 2.57
N GLU A 120 4.39 5.82 2.99
CA GLU A 120 3.49 4.70 3.33
C GLU A 120 3.34 3.68 2.18
N GLN A 121 3.34 4.14 0.92
CA GLN A 121 3.23 3.24 -0.24
C GLN A 121 4.49 2.41 -0.54
N SER A 122 5.56 2.52 0.26
CA SER A 122 6.84 1.86 -0.03
C SER A 122 6.74 0.33 -0.06
N VAL A 123 6.14 -0.30 0.95
CA VAL A 123 5.95 -1.76 0.96
C VAL A 123 5.08 -2.19 -0.23
N PHE A 124 3.98 -1.47 -0.48
CA PHE A 124 3.08 -1.74 -1.60
C PHE A 124 3.83 -1.75 -2.94
N CYS A 125 4.64 -0.73 -3.22
CA CYS A 125 5.34 -0.59 -4.49
C CYS A 125 6.46 -1.63 -4.68
N PHE A 126 7.24 -1.89 -3.64
CA PHE A 126 8.54 -2.58 -3.78
C PHE A 126 8.54 -4.05 -3.35
N THR A 127 7.43 -4.59 -2.85
CA THR A 127 7.33 -6.01 -2.45
C THR A 127 7.67 -6.96 -3.60
N GLY A 128 7.29 -6.63 -4.85
CA GLY A 128 7.64 -7.43 -6.03
C GLY A 128 9.15 -7.54 -6.26
N ILE A 129 9.89 -6.45 -6.07
CA ILE A 129 11.36 -6.43 -6.17
C ILE A 129 11.99 -7.29 -5.07
N ILE A 130 11.47 -7.22 -3.84
CA ILE A 130 11.93 -8.03 -2.73
C ILE A 130 11.69 -9.52 -3.02
N TYR A 131 10.54 -9.88 -3.58
CA TYR A 131 10.23 -11.24 -4.04
C TYR A 131 11.21 -11.72 -5.11
N LEU A 132 11.47 -10.90 -6.14
CA LEU A 132 12.36 -11.24 -7.25
C LEU A 132 13.81 -11.48 -6.77
N LYS A 133 14.32 -10.59 -5.93
CA LYS A 133 15.73 -10.55 -5.52
C LYS A 133 16.02 -11.35 -4.25
N ASN A 134 15.13 -12.25 -3.82
CA ASN A 134 15.16 -12.99 -2.55
C ASN A 134 16.36 -13.95 -2.31
N GLN A 135 17.51 -13.69 -2.91
CA GLN A 135 18.78 -14.36 -2.61
C GLN A 135 19.38 -13.80 -1.30
N GLU A 136 20.37 -14.50 -0.75
CA GLU A 136 21.09 -14.08 0.46
C GLU A 136 22.07 -12.95 0.13
N ASN A 137 21.54 -11.74 0.02
CA ASN A 137 22.32 -10.55 -0.32
C ASN A 137 22.11 -9.46 0.74
N LYS A 138 23.21 -8.95 1.31
CA LYS A 138 23.20 -7.84 2.29
C LYS A 138 22.48 -6.60 1.74
N THR A 139 22.63 -6.32 0.44
CA THR A 139 21.94 -5.21 -0.23
C THR A 139 20.42 -5.38 -0.20
N LEU A 140 19.91 -6.61 -0.37
CA LEU A 140 18.47 -6.87 -0.26
C LEU A 140 17.97 -6.65 1.17
N VAL A 141 18.73 -7.10 2.16
CA VAL A 141 18.39 -6.90 3.58
C VAL A 141 18.29 -5.42 3.91
N LEU A 142 19.29 -4.63 3.49
CA LEU A 142 19.28 -3.18 3.69
C LEU A 142 18.11 -2.52 2.96
N PHE A 143 17.90 -2.86 1.68
CA PHE A 143 16.77 -2.35 0.90
C PHE A 143 15.43 -2.66 1.59
N THR A 144 15.23 -3.90 2.05
CA THR A 144 14.00 -4.30 2.75
C THR A 144 13.79 -3.50 4.05
N LYS A 145 14.86 -3.26 4.82
CA LYS A 145 14.80 -2.40 6.02
C LYS A 145 14.38 -0.98 5.69
N ILE A 146 14.92 -0.40 4.62
CA ILE A 146 14.55 0.94 4.14
C ILE A 146 13.07 0.97 3.77
N ILE A 147 12.59 0.02 2.97
CA ILE A 147 11.18 -0.03 2.54
C ILE A 147 10.22 -0.14 3.73
N ILE A 148 10.55 -0.99 4.72
CA ILE A 148 9.77 -1.09 5.96
C ILE A 148 9.81 0.25 6.70
N ALA A 149 10.99 0.80 6.94
CA ALA A 149 11.15 2.04 7.69
C ALA A 149 10.39 3.21 7.03
N LEU A 150 10.45 3.38 5.71
CA LEU A 150 9.70 4.42 5.00
C LEU A 150 8.19 4.25 5.22
N THR A 151 7.68 3.02 5.16
CA THR A 151 6.25 2.74 5.36
C THR A 151 5.77 3.19 6.74
N PHE A 152 6.47 2.78 7.80
CA PHE A 152 6.10 3.11 9.17
C PHE A 152 6.43 4.57 9.52
N ILE A 153 7.48 5.17 8.95
CA ILE A 153 7.71 6.62 9.07
C ILE A 153 6.53 7.39 8.44
N GLY A 154 6.04 6.98 7.27
CA GLY A 154 4.85 7.55 6.65
C GLY A 154 3.63 7.52 7.57
N HIS A 155 3.31 6.35 8.13
CA HIS A 155 2.24 6.22 9.14
C HIS A 155 2.46 7.15 10.34
N GLY A 156 3.68 7.12 10.91
CA GLY A 156 4.01 7.86 12.12
C GLY A 156 3.90 9.37 11.95
N LEU A 157 4.34 9.91 10.80
CA LEU A 157 4.23 11.35 10.50
C LEU A 157 2.76 11.82 10.46
N TYR A 158 1.85 11.01 9.91
CA TYR A 158 0.42 11.29 9.96
C TYR A 158 -0.13 11.19 11.39
N ALA A 159 0.16 10.11 12.10
CA ALA A 159 -0.37 9.87 13.44
C ALA A 159 0.13 10.91 14.47
N LEU A 160 1.33 11.46 14.29
CA LEU A 160 1.89 12.52 15.12
C LEU A 160 1.31 13.92 14.85
N ASN A 161 0.44 14.04 13.84
CA ASN A 161 -0.10 15.32 13.38
C ASN A 161 0.99 16.30 12.89
N ILE A 162 2.10 15.79 12.35
CA ILE A 162 3.10 16.62 11.64
C ILE A 162 2.50 17.08 10.30
N TYR A 163 1.75 16.19 9.67
CA TYR A 163 0.72 16.50 8.69
C TYR A 163 -0.63 16.26 9.34
N ASN A 164 -1.68 16.97 8.91
CA ASN A 164 -3.03 16.78 9.45
C ASN A 164 -3.38 15.29 9.48
N ILE A 165 -3.79 14.79 10.66
CA ILE A 165 -4.21 13.39 10.81
C ILE A 165 -5.38 13.15 9.84
N PRO A 166 -5.31 12.13 8.97
CA PRO A 166 -6.43 11.77 8.11
C PRO A 166 -7.66 11.47 8.96
N GLY A 167 -8.81 12.06 8.63
CA GLY A 167 -10.06 11.85 9.39
C GLY A 167 -10.43 10.36 9.50
N GLU A 168 -10.15 9.58 8.45
CA GLU A 168 -10.34 8.14 8.44
C GLU A 168 -9.54 7.43 9.55
N PHE A 169 -8.30 7.86 9.85
CA PHE A 169 -7.50 7.19 10.90
C PHE A 169 -8.14 7.39 12.28
N VAL A 170 -8.66 8.59 12.52
CA VAL A 170 -9.38 8.90 13.76
C VAL A 170 -10.65 8.05 13.84
N GLN A 171 -11.45 8.01 12.76
CA GLN A 171 -12.69 7.23 12.71
C GLN A 171 -12.45 5.73 12.92
N LEU A 172 -11.45 5.15 12.23
CA LEU A 172 -11.08 3.74 12.38
C LEU A 172 -10.66 3.44 13.83
N THR A 173 -9.94 4.36 14.47
CA THR A 173 -9.53 4.20 15.87
C THR A 173 -10.73 4.24 16.80
N MET A 174 -11.62 5.23 16.64
CA MET A 174 -12.85 5.37 17.42
C MET A 174 -13.72 4.11 17.29
N ASN A 175 -13.93 3.62 16.07
CA ASN A 175 -14.76 2.45 15.81
C ASN A 175 -14.13 1.15 16.37
N ALA A 176 -12.81 1.00 16.27
CA ALA A 176 -12.14 -0.21 16.75
C ALA A 176 -11.96 -0.27 18.28
N THR A 177 -11.90 0.89 18.97
CA THR A 177 -11.62 0.94 20.43
C THR A 177 -12.80 1.43 21.27
N GLY A 178 -13.80 2.06 20.65
CA GLY A 178 -14.89 2.77 21.35
C GLY A 178 -14.44 4.10 21.99
N TYR A 179 -13.24 4.60 21.66
CA TYR A 179 -12.76 5.87 22.20
C TYR A 179 -13.44 7.07 21.53
N GLU A 180 -13.56 8.15 22.30
CA GLU A 180 -13.90 9.47 21.77
C GLU A 180 -12.74 10.03 20.91
N GLU A 181 -13.04 11.08 20.13
CA GLU A 181 -12.11 11.63 19.14
C GLU A 181 -10.77 12.07 19.75
N GLU A 182 -10.78 12.79 20.89
CA GLU A 182 -9.56 13.27 21.54
C GLU A 182 -8.67 12.12 22.03
N LYS A 183 -9.27 11.09 22.64
CA LYS A 183 -8.57 9.88 23.07
C LYS A 183 -8.01 9.10 21.89
N SER A 184 -8.75 9.05 20.77
CA SER A 184 -8.30 8.41 19.53
C SER A 184 -7.11 9.15 18.91
N LYS A 185 -7.12 10.48 18.88
CA LYS A 185 -5.97 11.28 18.45
C LYS A 185 -4.75 11.07 19.35
N LEU A 186 -4.94 11.00 20.68
CA LEU A 186 -3.85 10.71 21.61
C LEU A 186 -3.27 9.30 21.40
N PHE A 187 -4.13 8.31 21.21
CA PHE A 187 -3.74 6.94 20.88
C PHE A 187 -2.91 6.89 19.59
N LEU A 188 -3.39 7.54 18.52
CA LEU A 188 -2.65 7.63 17.26
C LEU A 188 -1.28 8.29 17.46
N LYS A 189 -1.19 9.41 18.18
CA LYS A 189 0.10 10.07 18.46
C LYS A 189 1.09 9.15 19.17
N LEU A 190 0.64 8.36 20.15
CA LEU A 190 1.48 7.39 20.85
C LEU A 190 2.06 6.34 19.90
N PHE A 191 1.20 5.74 19.06
CA PHE A 191 1.67 4.74 18.10
C PHE A 191 2.48 5.34 16.95
N GLY A 192 2.21 6.58 16.54
CA GLY A 192 3.04 7.29 15.59
C GLY A 192 4.46 7.55 16.11
N PHE A 193 4.60 7.83 17.41
CA PHE A 193 5.91 7.93 18.05
C PHE A 193 6.63 6.57 18.05
N PHE A 194 5.92 5.48 18.35
CA PHE A 194 6.47 4.13 18.27
C PHE A 194 6.88 3.75 16.84
N ASP A 195 6.08 4.11 15.83
CA ASP A 195 6.40 3.86 14.43
C ASP A 195 7.76 4.46 14.04
N LEU A 196 8.06 5.68 14.48
CA LEU A 196 9.38 6.29 14.26
C LEU A 196 10.48 5.52 14.99
N ILE A 197 10.34 5.29 16.30
CA ILE A 197 11.36 4.61 17.10
C ILE A 197 11.70 3.24 16.52
N PHE A 198 10.70 2.40 16.32
CA PHE A 198 10.91 1.02 15.89
C PHE A 198 11.40 0.93 14.44
N SER A 199 11.06 1.90 13.58
CA SER A 199 11.66 2.04 12.25
C SER A 199 13.16 2.34 12.31
N PHE A 200 13.59 3.24 13.20
CA PHE A 200 15.02 3.53 13.38
C PHE A 200 15.78 2.34 13.98
N LEU A 201 15.16 1.55 14.87
CA LEU A 201 15.78 0.34 15.44
C LEU A 201 16.16 -0.70 14.38
N LEU A 202 15.52 -0.70 13.20
CA LEU A 202 15.86 -1.61 12.10
C LEU A 202 17.32 -1.44 11.63
N PHE A 203 17.91 -0.26 11.83
CA PHE A 203 19.28 0.07 11.44
C PHE A 203 20.29 -0.04 12.59
N SER A 204 19.88 -0.55 13.75
CA SER A 204 20.78 -0.78 14.86
C SER A 204 21.89 -1.79 14.53
N SER A 205 23.07 -1.60 15.10
CA SER A 205 24.18 -2.55 15.02
C SER A 205 23.93 -3.83 15.81
N LYS A 206 23.05 -3.81 16.82
CA LYS A 206 22.74 -5.00 17.63
C LYS A 206 21.48 -5.70 17.11
N GLN A 207 21.62 -6.98 16.75
CA GLN A 207 20.52 -7.79 16.19
C GLN A 207 19.29 -7.86 17.12
N LYS A 208 19.47 -7.80 18.45
CA LYS A 208 18.38 -7.76 19.42
C LYS A 208 17.41 -6.58 19.15
N TRP A 209 17.94 -5.40 18.85
CA TRP A 209 17.13 -4.20 18.61
C TRP A 209 16.42 -4.26 17.25
N VAL A 210 17.12 -4.76 16.22
CA VAL A 210 16.51 -5.01 14.91
C VAL A 210 15.33 -5.97 15.04
N ASN A 211 15.48 -7.06 15.81
CA ASN A 211 14.42 -8.03 16.05
C ASN A 211 13.21 -7.41 16.77
N ILE A 212 13.44 -6.55 17.78
CA ILE A 212 12.38 -5.84 18.47
C ILE A 212 11.62 -4.92 17.50
N GLY A 213 12.34 -4.13 16.69
CA GLY A 213 11.74 -3.27 15.67
C GLY A 213 10.91 -4.04 14.65
N LEU A 214 11.43 -5.18 14.18
CA LEU A 214 10.70 -6.06 13.26
C LEU A 214 9.44 -6.64 13.89
N ILE A 215 9.49 -7.12 15.14
CA ILE A 215 8.31 -7.65 15.84
C ILE A 215 7.23 -6.58 15.95
N TYR A 216 7.59 -5.36 16.34
CA TYR A 216 6.66 -4.24 16.37
C TYR A 216 6.03 -4.01 14.98
N CYS A 217 6.84 -3.90 13.92
CA CYS A 217 6.35 -3.68 12.56
C CYS A 217 5.43 -4.83 12.09
N VAL A 218 5.72 -6.08 12.47
CA VAL A 218 4.84 -7.22 12.18
C VAL A 218 3.47 -7.02 12.84
N LEU A 219 3.46 -6.81 14.16
CA LEU A 219 2.22 -6.70 14.93
C LEU A 219 1.40 -5.48 14.48
N TRP A 220 2.04 -4.32 14.38
CA TRP A 220 1.38 -3.08 14.01
C TRP A 220 0.93 -3.07 12.54
N GLY A 221 1.74 -3.64 11.63
CA GLY A 221 1.37 -3.79 10.23
C GLY A 221 0.15 -4.70 10.02
N PHE A 222 -0.03 -5.74 10.84
CA PHE A 222 -1.26 -6.53 10.81
C PHE A 222 -2.44 -5.81 11.46
N LEU A 223 -2.25 -5.20 12.64
CA LEU A 223 -3.31 -4.47 13.33
C LEU A 223 -3.90 -3.35 12.45
N THR A 224 -3.06 -2.59 11.76
CA THR A 224 -3.49 -1.51 10.84
C THR A 224 -4.14 -2.03 9.55
N ALA A 225 -3.82 -3.26 9.12
CA ALA A 225 -4.53 -3.91 8.02
C ALA A 225 -5.92 -4.37 8.45
N PHE A 226 -6.02 -5.06 9.61
CA PHE A 226 -7.28 -5.58 10.13
C PHE A 226 -8.22 -4.48 10.66
N SER A 227 -7.69 -3.31 11.06
CA SER A 227 -8.52 -2.17 11.42
C SER A 227 -9.40 -1.70 10.27
N ARG A 228 -9.06 -1.98 9.01
CA ARG A 228 -9.94 -1.68 7.85
C ARG A 228 -11.22 -2.51 7.85
N ILE A 229 -11.21 -3.69 8.47
CA ILE A 229 -12.40 -4.51 8.63
C ILE A 229 -13.14 -4.03 9.89
N LEU A 230 -12.45 -3.97 11.03
CA LEU A 230 -13.09 -3.63 12.31
C LEU A 230 -13.65 -2.21 12.35
N GLY A 231 -12.92 -1.25 11.78
CA GLY A 231 -13.29 0.15 11.81
C GLY A 231 -14.37 0.54 10.81
N HIS A 232 -14.69 -0.33 9.84
CA HIS A 232 -15.79 -0.14 8.89
C HIS A 232 -16.92 -1.17 9.09
N TYR A 233 -16.87 -1.94 10.19
CA TYR A 233 -17.94 -2.88 10.53
C TYR A 233 -19.09 -2.16 11.23
N HIS A 234 -20.30 -2.28 10.68
CA HIS A 234 -21.53 -1.76 11.26
C HIS A 234 -22.51 -2.90 11.50
N GLU A 235 -22.90 -3.12 12.77
CA GLU A 235 -23.75 -4.25 13.17
C GLU A 235 -25.07 -4.31 12.39
N GLU A 236 -25.68 -3.15 12.12
CA GLU A 236 -26.94 -3.02 11.37
C GLU A 236 -26.85 -3.55 9.93
N LEU A 237 -25.68 -3.43 9.30
CA LEU A 237 -25.44 -3.84 7.92
C LEU A 237 -24.76 -5.22 7.83
N GLY A 238 -24.27 -5.75 8.95
CA GLY A 238 -23.57 -7.03 9.02
C GLY A 238 -22.38 -7.07 8.06
N ILE A 239 -22.26 -8.13 7.27
CA ILE A 239 -21.13 -8.32 6.35
C ILE A 239 -21.12 -7.33 5.17
N HIS A 240 -22.28 -6.75 4.83
CA HIS A 240 -22.40 -5.80 3.72
C HIS A 240 -21.69 -4.48 3.99
N SER A 241 -21.45 -4.13 5.26
CA SER A 241 -20.65 -2.95 5.59
C SER A 241 -19.20 -3.06 5.12
N LEU A 242 -18.72 -4.27 4.77
CA LEU A 242 -17.35 -4.54 4.40
C LEU A 242 -17.13 -4.65 2.89
N ASP A 243 -18.18 -4.61 2.08
CA ASP A 243 -18.12 -4.78 0.62
C ASP A 243 -17.13 -3.78 -0.02
N GLU A 244 -17.01 -2.59 0.57
CA GLU A 244 -16.11 -1.53 0.14
C GLU A 244 -14.69 -1.59 0.74
N TYR A 245 -14.44 -2.37 1.79
CA TYR A 245 -13.20 -2.22 2.59
C TYR A 245 -12.39 -3.50 2.79
N TRP A 246 -12.93 -4.69 2.49
CA TRP A 246 -12.16 -5.93 2.68
C TRP A 246 -10.88 -5.98 1.82
N HIS A 247 -10.93 -5.40 0.63
CA HIS A 247 -9.80 -5.35 -0.28
C HIS A 247 -8.68 -4.45 0.24
N GLU A 248 -9.04 -3.40 0.98
CA GLU A 248 -8.10 -2.51 1.65
C GLU A 248 -7.28 -3.21 2.73
N CYS A 249 -7.90 -4.13 3.48
CA CYS A 249 -7.19 -5.00 4.41
C CYS A 249 -6.16 -5.85 3.66
N ILE A 250 -6.59 -6.55 2.59
CA ILE A 250 -5.73 -7.46 1.82
C ILE A 250 -4.49 -6.76 1.26
N ILE A 251 -4.66 -5.57 0.68
CA ILE A 251 -3.55 -4.78 0.13
C ILE A 251 -2.55 -4.36 1.22
N ARG A 252 -3.02 -4.20 2.47
CA ARG A 252 -2.21 -3.73 3.61
C ARG A 252 -1.61 -4.84 4.48
N ILE A 253 -2.14 -6.06 4.48
CA ILE A 253 -1.53 -7.25 5.11
C ILE A 253 0.00 -7.38 4.84
N PRO A 254 0.51 -7.10 3.62
CA PRO A 254 1.93 -7.00 3.31
C PRO A 254 2.77 -6.14 4.26
N ASN A 255 2.20 -5.09 4.86
CA ASN A 255 2.89 -4.24 5.84
C ASN A 255 3.33 -5.03 7.08
N GLY A 256 2.62 -6.10 7.44
CA GLY A 256 3.05 -7.06 8.48
C GLY A 256 3.90 -8.21 7.92
N LEU A 257 3.59 -8.70 6.71
CA LEU A 257 4.31 -9.85 6.11
C LEU A 257 5.74 -9.54 5.67
N VAL A 258 6.03 -8.33 5.16
CA VAL A 258 7.39 -7.96 4.72
C VAL A 258 8.38 -7.86 5.91
N PRO A 259 8.03 -7.23 7.04
CA PRO A 259 8.81 -7.34 8.27
C PRO A 259 8.96 -8.78 8.77
N LEU A 260 7.90 -9.59 8.70
CA LEU A 260 7.95 -11.00 9.12
C LEU A 260 8.91 -11.80 8.24
N PHE A 261 8.89 -11.57 6.93
CA PHE A 261 9.84 -12.13 5.98
C PHE A 261 11.28 -11.84 6.41
N LEU A 262 11.58 -10.58 6.72
CA LEU A 262 12.92 -10.17 7.11
C LEU A 262 13.34 -10.78 8.46
N TYR A 263 12.42 -10.83 9.43
CA TYR A 263 12.64 -11.46 10.74
C TYR A 263 12.98 -12.95 10.62
N VAL A 264 12.20 -13.70 9.83
CA VAL A 264 12.43 -15.14 9.59
C VAL A 264 13.71 -15.37 8.79
N LYS A 265 14.07 -14.45 7.89
CA LYS A 265 15.33 -14.52 7.12
C LYS A 265 16.54 -14.30 8.04
N ALA A 266 16.50 -13.31 8.91
CA ALA A 266 17.60 -12.96 9.82
C ALA A 266 17.90 -14.02 10.90
N LYS A 267 16.93 -14.85 11.29
CA LYS A 267 17.16 -15.98 12.22
C LYS A 267 17.86 -17.19 11.59
N LYS A 268 17.95 -17.23 10.26
CA LYS A 268 18.49 -18.38 9.51
C LYS A 268 19.87 -18.12 8.89
N SER A 269 20.31 -16.86 8.93
CA SER A 269 21.68 -16.42 8.63
C SER A 269 22.51 -16.43 9.90
#